data_AF-A0A7V9N4W0-F1
#
_entry.id   AF-A0A7V9N4W0-F1
#
_cell.length_a   1.000
_cell.length_b   1.000
_cell.length_c   1.000
_cell.angle_alpha   90.00
_cell.angle_beta   90.00
_cell.angle_gamma   90.00
#
_symmetry.space_group_name_H-M   'P 1'
#
loop_
_entity.id
_entity.type
_entity.pdbx_description
1 polymer ?
#
loop_
_entity_poly.entity_id
_entity_poly.type
_entity_poly.pdbx_seq_one_letter_code
_entity_poly.pdbx_strand_id
1 'polypeptide(L)'
;MERLPPGDDPADLNGHGHEEEWTEALTRSVAHLAAQLTVNQIRLRALATTLGERGLVDSAAVATQVRTIAAVETGTYLRENLGESLSGIIDVEALERDLVDYLQMDEG
;
A
#
# COMPACT_ATOMS: atom_id res chain seq x y z
N MET A 1 58.68 21.25 1.98
CA MET A 1 57.32 21.61 2.43
C MET A 1 56.53 21.97 1.19
N GLU A 2 56.01 20.95 0.49
CA GLU A 2 55.16 21.14 -0.69
C GLU A 2 53.76 20.67 -0.32
N ARG A 3 52.78 21.58 -0.38
CA ARG A 3 51.36 21.30 -0.14
C ARG A 3 50.78 20.65 -1.39
N LEU A 4 50.35 19.40 -1.29
CA LEU A 4 49.40 18.82 -2.24
C LEU A 4 48.05 19.54 -2.09
N PRO A 5 47.36 19.93 -3.19
CA PRO A 5 45.97 20.35 -3.10
C PRO A 5 45.09 19.13 -2.75
N PRO A 6 44.01 19.31 -1.96
CA PRO A 6 43.05 18.23 -1.72
C PRO A 6 42.42 17.85 -3.05
N GLY A 7 42.43 16.55 -3.35
CA GLY A 7 41.70 16.01 -4.49
C GLY A 7 40.21 16.18 -4.25
N ASP A 8 39.57 17.01 -5.07
CA ASP A 8 38.13 16.92 -5.31
C ASP A 8 37.91 15.62 -6.09
N ASP A 9 37.64 14.53 -5.37
CA ASP A 9 37.26 13.26 -5.98
C ASP A 9 35.80 13.36 -6.45
N PRO A 10 35.52 13.39 -7.77
CA PRO A 10 34.14 13.47 -8.28
C PRO A 10 33.32 12.19 -8.00
N ALA A 11 33.93 11.16 -7.39
CA ALA A 11 33.25 9.94 -6.98
C ALA A 11 32.37 10.12 -5.73
N ASP A 12 32.61 11.12 -4.88
CA ASP A 12 31.88 11.30 -3.62
C ASP A 12 30.53 12.03 -3.77
N LEU A 13 30.27 12.63 -4.94
CA LEU A 13 29.01 13.35 -5.22
C LEU A 13 27.94 12.50 -5.92
N ASN A 14 28.29 11.30 -6.40
CA ASN A 14 27.39 10.43 -7.16
C ASN A 14 26.50 9.52 -6.30
N GLY A 15 26.73 9.45 -4.98
CA GLY A 15 25.96 8.58 -4.08
C GLY A 15 24.70 9.24 -3.49
N HIS A 16 24.74 10.53 -3.19
CA HIS A 16 23.66 11.20 -2.44
C HIS A 16 22.49 11.70 -3.31
N GLY A 17 22.73 12.08 -4.56
CA GLY A 17 21.66 12.59 -5.44
C GLY A 17 20.65 11.51 -5.87
N HIS A 18 21.11 10.27 -6.06
CA HIS A 18 20.25 9.16 -6.46
C HIS A 18 19.33 8.67 -5.32
N GLU A 19 19.81 8.72 -4.07
CA GLU A 19 19.03 8.30 -2.91
C GLU A 19 17.93 9.33 -2.57
N GLU A 20 18.22 10.63 -2.70
CA GLU A 20 17.23 11.69 -2.53
C GLU A 20 16.16 11.67 -3.63
N GLU A 21 16.55 11.51 -4.90
CA GLU A 21 15.61 11.41 -6.03
C GLU A 21 14.72 10.16 -5.93
N TRP A 22 15.30 9.02 -5.52
CA TRP A 22 14.54 7.80 -5.26
C TRP A 22 13.57 7.96 -4.09
N THR A 23 14.00 8.58 -2.99
CA THR A 23 13.17 8.84 -1.82
C THR A 23 12.01 9.77 -2.15
N GLU A 24 12.26 10.81 -2.96
CA GLU A 24 11.24 11.74 -3.43
C GLU A 24 10.23 11.03 -4.35
N ALA A 25 10.70 10.21 -5.30
CA ALA A 25 9.84 9.44 -6.20
C ALA A 25 8.97 8.43 -5.45
N LEU A 26 9.54 7.75 -4.43
CA LEU A 26 8.81 6.84 -3.55
C LEU A 26 7.76 7.61 -2.73
N THR A 27 8.15 8.72 -2.11
CA THR A 27 7.24 9.57 -1.31
C THR A 27 6.06 10.07 -2.14
N ARG A 28 6.34 10.55 -3.36
CA ARG A 28 5.31 10.99 -4.30
C ARG A 28 4.38 9.84 -4.70
N SER A 29 4.93 8.65 -4.95
CA SER A 29 4.15 7.46 -5.26
C SER A 29 3.26 7.02 -4.10
N VAL A 30 3.79 6.98 -2.88
CA VAL A 30 3.03 6.68 -1.66
C VAL A 30 1.92 7.71 -1.43
N ALA A 31 2.21 9.00 -1.61
CA ALA A 31 1.21 10.06 -1.50
C ALA A 31 0.10 9.90 -2.54
N HIS A 32 0.45 9.53 -3.78
CA HIS A 32 -0.53 9.28 -4.84
C HIS A 32 -1.41 8.06 -4.53
N LEU A 33 -0.80 6.95 -4.08
CA LEU A 33 -1.53 5.75 -3.66
C LEU A 33 -2.46 6.04 -2.48
N ALA A 34 -2.00 6.81 -1.48
CA ALA A 34 -2.82 7.24 -0.35
C ALA A 34 -4.01 8.10 -0.81
N ALA A 35 -3.80 9.01 -1.76
CA ALA A 35 -4.89 9.80 -2.34
C ALA A 35 -5.90 8.93 -3.10
N GLN A 36 -5.43 7.99 -3.92
CA GLN A 36 -6.30 7.05 -4.64
C GLN A 36 -7.12 6.18 -3.68
N LEU A 37 -6.49 5.64 -2.64
CA LEU A 37 -7.16 4.86 -1.59
C LEU A 37 -8.22 5.70 -0.87
N THR A 38 -7.88 6.94 -0.51
CA THR A 38 -8.82 7.87 0.16
C THR A 38 -10.05 8.14 -0.71
N VAL A 39 -9.87 8.38 -2.02
CA VAL A 39 -10.98 8.59 -2.96
C VAL A 39 -11.88 7.35 -3.02
N ASN A 40 -11.29 6.15 -3.09
CA ASN A 40 -12.04 4.90 -3.13
C ASN A 40 -12.80 4.65 -1.82
N GLN A 41 -12.20 4.93 -0.66
CA GLN A 41 -12.86 4.82 0.65
C GLN A 41 -14.09 5.74 0.74
N ILE A 42 -13.98 6.99 0.26
CA ILE A 42 -15.11 7.93 0.24
C ILE A 42 -16.25 7.39 -0.64
N ARG A 43 -15.93 6.89 -1.84
CA ARG A 43 -16.93 6.33 -2.77
C ARG A 43 -17.64 5.11 -2.19
N LEU A 44 -16.88 4.18 -1.61
CA LEU A 44 -17.43 2.96 -1.00
C LEU A 44 -18.33 3.30 0.19
N ARG A 45 -17.93 4.25 1.04
CA ARG A 45 -18.76 4.70 2.17
C ARG A 45 -20.07 5.32 1.69
N ALA A 46 -20.02 6.21 0.71
CA ALA A 46 -21.23 6.81 0.13
C ALA A 46 -22.19 5.75 -0.45
N LEU A 47 -21.64 4.74 -1.14
CA LEU A 47 -22.42 3.62 -1.68
C LEU A 47 -23.05 2.78 -0.57
N ALA A 48 -22.26 2.36 0.43
CA ALA A 48 -22.73 1.57 1.56
C ALA A 48 -23.85 2.29 2.33
N THR A 49 -23.68 3.59 2.60
CA THR A 49 -24.73 4.42 3.22
C THR A 49 -26.01 4.42 2.38
N THR A 50 -25.91 4.67 1.08
CA THR A 50 -27.08 4.71 0.20
C THR A 50 -27.83 3.37 0.14
N LEU A 51 -27.10 2.26 0.10
CA LEU A 51 -27.69 0.91 0.07
C LEU A 51 -28.33 0.54 1.41
N GLY A 52 -27.67 0.87 2.52
CA GLY A 52 -28.16 0.62 3.88
C GLY A 52 -29.40 1.42 4.22
N GLU A 53 -29.43 2.72 3.91
CA GLU A 53 -30.62 3.59 4.13
C GLU A 53 -31.85 3.11 3.36
N ARG A 54 -31.65 2.46 2.21
CA ARG A 54 -32.74 1.89 1.40
C ARG A 54 -33.10 0.46 1.79
N GLY A 55 -32.43 -0.13 2.77
CA GLY A 55 -32.64 -1.52 3.20
C GLY A 55 -32.35 -2.55 2.10
N LEU A 56 -31.47 -2.22 1.15
CA LEU A 56 -31.16 -3.09 -0.01
C LEU A 56 -30.08 -4.14 0.32
N VAL A 57 -29.38 -3.97 1.44
CA VAL A 57 -28.30 -4.84 1.89
C VAL A 57 -28.38 -5.05 3.39
N ASP A 58 -28.01 -6.25 3.81
CA ASP A 58 -27.76 -6.57 5.22
C ASP A 58 -26.27 -6.37 5.52
N SER A 59 -25.95 -5.43 6.41
CA SER A 59 -24.58 -5.10 6.80
C SER A 59 -23.83 -6.32 7.38
N ALA A 60 -24.52 -7.19 8.12
CA ALA A 60 -23.91 -8.38 8.72
C ALA A 60 -23.56 -9.41 7.64
N ALA A 61 -24.41 -9.55 6.62
CA ALA A 61 -24.14 -10.39 5.46
C ALA A 61 -22.95 -9.85 4.64
N VAL A 62 -22.87 -8.53 4.44
CA VAL A 62 -21.73 -7.89 3.76
C VAL A 62 -20.43 -8.11 4.54
N ALA A 63 -20.42 -7.89 5.85
CA ALA A 63 -19.24 -8.13 6.69
C ALA A 63 -18.77 -9.59 6.63
N THR A 64 -19.72 -10.54 6.63
CA THR A 64 -19.42 -11.97 6.47
C THR A 64 -18.82 -12.28 5.09
N GLN A 65 -19.35 -11.67 4.04
CA GLN A 65 -18.82 -11.82 2.69
C GLN A 65 -17.41 -11.24 2.57
N VAL A 66 -17.13 -10.08 3.17
CA VAL A 66 -15.79 -9.49 3.21
C VAL A 66 -14.79 -10.43 3.87
N ARG A 67 -15.11 -10.99 5.05
CA ARG A 67 -14.25 -11.97 5.73
C ARG A 67 -14.01 -13.23 4.90
N THR A 68 -15.04 -13.70 4.22
CA THR A 68 -14.96 -14.89 3.35
C THR A 68 -14.02 -14.65 2.17
N ILE A 69 -14.18 -13.52 1.49
CA ILE A 69 -13.29 -13.12 0.38
C ILE A 69 -11.87 -12.94 0.90
N ALA A 70 -11.70 -12.24 2.03
CA ALA A 70 -10.38 -12.00 2.60
C ALA A 70 -9.63 -13.31 2.89
N ALA A 71 -10.29 -14.28 3.51
CA ALA A 71 -9.66 -15.56 3.85
C ALA A 71 -9.23 -16.39 2.62
N VAL A 72 -9.82 -16.15 1.44
CA VAL A 72 -9.58 -16.98 0.24
C VAL A 72 -8.74 -16.26 -0.80
N GLU A 73 -8.94 -14.96 -0.97
CA GLU A 73 -8.47 -14.23 -2.14
C GLU A 73 -7.39 -13.17 -1.81
N THR A 74 -7.14 -12.86 -0.52
CA THR A 74 -6.20 -11.79 -0.13
C THR A 74 -4.80 -12.00 -0.70
N GLY A 75 -4.22 -13.19 -0.57
CA GLY A 75 -2.90 -13.48 -1.13
C GLY A 75 -2.84 -13.34 -2.65
N THR A 76 -3.89 -13.77 -3.35
CA THR A 76 -3.99 -13.63 -4.81
C THR A 76 -4.04 -12.16 -5.21
N TYR A 77 -4.94 -11.38 -4.60
CA TYR A 77 -5.05 -9.96 -4.89
C TYR A 77 -3.81 -9.17 -4.50
N LEU A 78 -3.12 -9.51 -3.41
CA LEU A 78 -1.86 -8.86 -3.06
C LEU A 78 -0.80 -9.08 -4.14
N ARG A 79 -0.61 -10.31 -4.60
CA ARG A 79 0.38 -10.62 -5.64
C ARG A 79 0.03 -9.96 -6.98
N GLU A 80 -1.25 -9.95 -7.35
CA GLU A 80 -1.71 -9.28 -8.58
C GLU A 80 -1.50 -7.77 -8.54
N ASN A 81 -1.80 -7.12 -7.40
CA ASN A 81 -1.67 -5.67 -7.26
C ASN A 81 -0.22 -5.21 -7.07
N LEU A 82 0.60 -5.98 -6.36
CA LEU A 82 2.02 -5.67 -6.14
C LEU A 82 2.89 -5.98 -7.36
N GLY A 83 2.51 -6.98 -8.15
CA GLY A 83 3.32 -7.47 -9.26
C GLY A 83 4.64 -8.13 -8.82
N GLU A 84 5.41 -8.62 -9.79
CA GLU A 84 6.64 -9.40 -9.55
C GLU A 84 7.72 -8.58 -8.81
N SER A 85 7.87 -7.30 -9.16
CA SER A 85 8.92 -6.43 -8.61
C SER A 85 8.75 -6.16 -7.10
N LEU A 86 7.52 -5.90 -6.63
CA LEU A 86 7.29 -5.62 -5.21
C LEU A 86 7.10 -6.89 -4.38
N SER A 87 6.57 -7.96 -4.97
CA SER A 87 6.41 -9.25 -4.28
C SER A 87 7.73 -9.94 -3.94
N GLY A 88 8.84 -9.61 -4.64
CA GLY A 88 10.18 -10.07 -4.29
C GLY A 88 10.85 -9.30 -3.14
N ILE A 89 10.29 -8.16 -2.73
CA ILE A 89 10.87 -7.26 -1.72
C ILE A 89 10.03 -7.26 -0.43
N ILE A 90 8.72 -7.37 -0.57
CA ILE A 90 7.76 -7.38 0.53
C ILE A 90 7.52 -8.82 0.96
N ASP A 91 7.47 -9.07 2.27
CA ASP A 91 6.95 -10.33 2.80
C ASP A 91 5.42 -10.38 2.59
N VAL A 92 5.03 -10.87 1.43
CA VAL A 92 3.62 -10.96 1.01
C VAL A 92 2.81 -11.88 1.92
N GLU A 93 3.44 -12.94 2.47
CA GLU A 93 2.77 -13.89 3.35
C GLU A 93 2.52 -13.30 4.75
N ALA A 94 3.43 -12.48 5.25
CA ALA A 94 3.19 -11.69 6.47
C ALA A 94 2.08 -10.65 6.24
N LEU A 95 2.16 -9.89 5.14
CA LEU A 95 1.16 -8.87 4.81
C LEU A 95 -0.24 -9.47 4.58
N GLU A 96 -0.32 -10.64 3.95
CA GLU A 96 -1.57 -11.39 3.77
C GLU A 96 -2.20 -11.73 5.13
N ARG A 97 -1.41 -12.28 6.05
CA ARG A 97 -1.89 -12.62 7.41
C ARG A 97 -2.37 -11.39 8.16
N ASP A 98 -1.60 -10.31 8.16
CA ASP A 98 -1.98 -9.07 8.83
C ASP A 98 -3.30 -8.50 8.31
N LEU A 99 -3.52 -8.55 6.99
CA LEU A 99 -4.78 -8.08 6.38
C LEU A 99 -5.96 -9.00 6.67
N VAL A 100 -5.76 -10.31 6.63
CA VAL A 100 -6.81 -11.28 6.98
C VAL A 100 -7.22 -11.11 8.43
N ASP A 101 -6.25 -11.03 9.34
CA ASP A 101 -6.51 -10.85 10.77
C ASP A 101 -7.23 -9.53 11.04
N TYR A 102 -6.79 -8.43 10.43
CA TYR A 102 -7.45 -7.13 10.53
C TYR A 102 -8.93 -7.21 10.10
N LEU A 103 -9.20 -7.81 8.94
CA LEU A 103 -10.56 -7.92 8.39
C LEU A 103 -11.44 -8.92 9.16
N GLN A 104 -10.84 -9.87 9.87
CA GLN A 104 -11.58 -10.79 10.75
C GLN A 104 -11.94 -10.16 12.10
N MET A 105 -11.11 -9.24 12.61
CA MET A 105 -11.34 -8.52 13.86
C MET A 105 -12.25 -7.29 13.71
N ASP A 106 -12.49 -6.83 12.48
CA ASP A 106 -13.38 -5.69 12.21
C ASP A 106 -14.85 -6.10 12.46
N GLU A 107 -15.35 -5.74 13.64
CA GLU A 107 -16.75 -5.84 14.03
C GLU A 107 -17.53 -4.68 13.37
N GLY A 108 -17.89 -4.88 12.10
CA GLY A 108 -18.86 -4.01 11.40
C GLY A 108 -20.27 -4.10 11.98
#